data_AF-A0A8D3AYK2-F1
#
_entry.id   AF-A0A8D3AYK2-F1
#
_cell.length_a   1.000
_cell.length_b   1.000
_cell.length_c   1.000
_cell.angle_alpha   90.00
_cell.angle_beta   90.00
_cell.angle_gamma   90.00
#
_symmetry.space_group_name_H-M   'P 1'
#
loop_
_entity.id
_entity.type
_entity.pdbx_description
1 polymer ?
#
loop_
_entity_poly.entity_id
_entity_poly.type
_entity_poly.pdbx_seq_one_letter_code
_entity_poly.pdbx_strand_id
1 'polypeptide(L)'
;CCCLPSDHDEYRPPVWKSYLYQLQQEAPHPRRVTCTPEVDNRPKYYGREYHGMISREEADQLLSQAEGSYLIRESQRQPGTYTLALRFGNQTRNFRLYHDGKHFVGEKRFESIHDLVTDGLITLYIETKAAEYIAKMTINPIYERVGYTTLNQEPTLKKLLPHSHEAPDGPAPAKDERNAEERVRTVPCVYTLLLRWKDES
;
A
#
# COMPACT_ATOMS: atom_id res chain seq x y z
N CYS A 1 20.27 51.87 -7.93
CA CYS A 1 19.30 51.25 -6.99
C CYS A 1 18.36 50.36 -7.79
N CYS A 2 18.19 49.13 -7.32
CA CYS A 2 17.38 48.08 -7.90
C CYS A 2 15.88 48.45 -7.95
N CYS A 3 15.14 47.81 -8.85
CA CYS A 3 13.96 46.97 -8.55
C CYS A 3 13.43 46.36 -9.86
N LEU A 4 13.67 45.05 -10.04
CA LEU A 4 12.97 44.21 -11.03
C LEU A 4 11.61 43.77 -10.46
N PRO A 5 10.62 43.46 -11.33
CA PRO A 5 9.25 43.14 -10.91
C PRO A 5 9.05 41.66 -10.58
N SER A 6 8.12 41.44 -9.64
CA SER A 6 7.19 40.30 -9.53
C SER A 6 7.78 38.87 -9.49
N ASP A 7 7.88 38.31 -8.28
CA ASP A 7 7.79 36.85 -8.12
C ASP A 7 6.47 36.55 -7.40
N HIS A 8 5.49 36.12 -8.20
CA HIS A 8 4.40 35.30 -7.72
C HIS A 8 5.04 34.06 -7.09
N ASP A 9 4.86 33.83 -5.79
CA ASP A 9 5.28 32.60 -5.13
C ASP A 9 4.47 31.44 -5.76
N GLU A 10 5.06 30.87 -6.81
CA GLU A 10 4.47 29.83 -7.63
C GLU A 10 4.40 28.58 -6.75
N TYR A 11 3.20 28.28 -6.25
CA TYR A 11 2.90 27.05 -5.52
C TYR A 11 3.40 25.87 -6.35
N ARG A 12 4.57 25.35 -6.01
CA ARG A 12 5.10 24.13 -6.60
C ARG A 12 4.44 22.97 -5.86
N PRO A 13 3.47 22.27 -6.48
CA PRO A 13 2.90 21.09 -5.85
C PRO A 13 4.04 20.15 -5.53
N PRO A 14 4.00 19.53 -4.35
CA PRO A 14 5.21 18.97 -3.82
C PRO A 14 5.53 17.68 -4.60
N VAL A 15 6.79 17.58 -5.02
CA VAL A 15 7.36 16.65 -6.03
C VAL A 15 7.06 15.17 -5.75
N TRP A 16 6.58 14.84 -4.55
CA TRP A 16 6.19 13.50 -4.13
C TRP A 16 4.92 12.98 -4.78
N LYS A 17 3.95 13.86 -5.08
CA LYS A 17 2.73 13.44 -5.77
C LYS A 17 3.01 13.00 -7.22
N SER A 18 3.94 13.68 -7.90
CA SER A 18 4.33 13.30 -9.26
C SER A 18 5.16 12.02 -9.30
N TYR A 19 6.06 11.79 -8.35
CA TYR A 19 6.93 10.61 -8.37
C TYR A 19 6.17 9.30 -8.15
N LEU A 20 5.34 9.21 -7.11
CA LEU A 20 4.56 7.99 -6.86
C LEU A 20 3.49 7.74 -7.93
N TYR A 21 2.87 8.81 -8.45
CA TYR A 21 1.94 8.71 -9.57
C TYR A 21 2.64 8.19 -10.84
N GLN A 22 3.83 8.67 -11.13
CA GLN A 22 4.62 8.17 -12.25
C GLN A 22 4.94 6.68 -12.09
N LEU A 23 5.39 6.25 -10.90
CA LEU A 23 5.64 4.83 -10.62
C LEU A 23 4.37 3.97 -10.77
N GLN A 24 3.20 4.49 -10.40
CA GLN A 24 1.94 3.80 -10.62
C GLN A 24 1.66 3.57 -12.11
N GLN A 25 1.93 4.55 -12.97
CA GLN A 25 1.75 4.41 -14.42
C GLN A 25 2.78 3.48 -15.07
N GLU A 26 3.97 3.38 -14.48
CA GLU A 26 5.05 2.47 -14.90
C GLU A 26 4.87 1.04 -14.39
N ALA A 27 3.96 0.82 -13.44
CA ALA A 27 3.75 -0.49 -12.85
C ALA A 27 3.28 -1.52 -13.91
N PRO A 28 3.73 -2.78 -13.81
CA PRO A 28 3.31 -3.83 -14.73
C PRO A 28 1.81 -4.07 -14.64
N HIS A 29 1.20 -4.34 -15.78
CA HIS A 29 -0.23 -4.61 -15.86
C HIS A 29 -0.54 -6.09 -15.60
N PRO A 30 -1.71 -6.41 -15.02
CA PRO A 30 -2.13 -7.78 -14.78
C PRO A 30 -2.28 -8.56 -16.10
N ARG A 31 -1.57 -9.68 -16.20
CA ARG A 31 -1.66 -10.59 -17.34
C ARG A 31 -2.21 -11.94 -16.90
N ARG A 32 -3.47 -12.21 -17.24
CA ARG A 32 -4.11 -13.48 -16.88
C ARG A 32 -3.52 -14.63 -17.68
N VAL A 33 -3.03 -15.67 -17.01
CA VAL A 33 -2.71 -16.95 -17.65
C VAL A 33 -3.96 -17.81 -17.69
N THR A 34 -4.47 -18.08 -18.89
CA THR A 34 -5.70 -18.86 -19.09
C THR A 34 -5.42 -20.36 -19.03
N CYS A 35 -6.19 -21.09 -18.24
CA CYS A 35 -6.19 -22.54 -18.26
C CYS A 35 -6.93 -23.04 -19.52
N THR A 36 -6.26 -23.86 -20.33
CA THR A 36 -6.80 -24.45 -21.56
C THR A 36 -7.64 -25.71 -21.33
N PRO A 37 -7.33 -26.64 -20.40
CA PRO A 37 -8.24 -27.73 -20.06
C PRO A 37 -9.43 -27.25 -19.22
N GLU A 38 -10.57 -27.90 -19.40
CA GLU A 38 -11.68 -27.77 -18.46
C GLU A 38 -11.25 -28.37 -17.12
N VAL A 39 -11.23 -27.54 -16.08
CA VAL A 39 -10.87 -27.97 -14.74
C VAL A 39 -12.15 -28.39 -14.04
N ASP A 40 -12.27 -29.69 -13.74
CA ASP A 40 -13.35 -30.22 -12.91
C ASP A 40 -13.35 -29.51 -11.54
N ASN A 41 -14.53 -29.20 -11.01
CA ASN A 41 -14.72 -28.50 -9.73
C ASN A 41 -14.20 -27.04 -9.67
N ARG A 42 -14.19 -26.30 -10.79
CA ARG A 42 -13.93 -24.85 -10.76
C ARG A 42 -14.97 -24.11 -9.89
N PRO A 43 -14.55 -23.34 -8.87
CA PRO A 43 -15.48 -22.52 -8.11
C PRO A 43 -16.13 -21.46 -9.00
N LYS A 44 -17.44 -21.23 -8.85
CA LYS A 44 -18.23 -20.31 -9.71
C LYS A 44 -17.73 -18.85 -9.70
N TYR A 45 -17.01 -18.47 -8.65
CA TYR A 45 -16.45 -17.14 -8.46
C TYR A 45 -15.05 -16.96 -9.09
N TYR A 46 -14.47 -18.00 -9.67
CA TYR A 46 -13.21 -17.90 -10.43
C TYR A 46 -13.42 -18.17 -11.92
N GLY A 47 -12.70 -17.40 -12.74
CA GLY A 47 -12.76 -17.52 -14.20
C GLY A 47 -11.72 -18.49 -14.78
N ARG A 48 -11.23 -18.14 -15.96
CA ARG A 48 -10.22 -18.92 -16.71
C ARG A 48 -8.82 -18.83 -16.11
N GLU A 49 -8.62 -17.96 -15.12
CA GLU A 49 -7.42 -17.86 -14.30
C GLU A 49 -7.26 -19.03 -13.32
N TYR A 50 -8.27 -19.87 -13.12
CA TYR A 50 -8.19 -21.04 -12.24
C TYR A 50 -7.62 -22.26 -12.96
N HIS A 51 -6.51 -22.80 -12.44
CA HIS A 51 -5.79 -23.95 -13.00
C HIS A 51 -5.97 -25.25 -12.18
N GLY A 52 -6.77 -25.23 -11.11
CA GLY A 52 -6.96 -26.43 -10.28
C GLY A 52 -5.79 -26.69 -9.33
N MET A 53 -5.59 -27.96 -8.97
CA MET A 53 -4.55 -28.42 -8.06
C MET A 53 -3.19 -28.60 -8.76
N ILE A 54 -2.56 -27.50 -9.16
CA ILE A 54 -1.20 -27.50 -9.71
C ILE A 54 -0.13 -27.27 -8.63
N SER A 55 1.06 -27.82 -8.86
CA SER A 55 2.25 -27.62 -8.02
C SER A 55 2.78 -26.18 -8.12
N ARG A 56 3.70 -25.82 -7.22
CA ARG A 56 4.32 -24.48 -7.25
C ARG A 56 5.26 -24.34 -8.45
N GLU A 57 5.91 -25.43 -8.81
CA GLU A 57 6.87 -25.56 -9.89
C GLU A 57 6.16 -25.42 -11.25
N GLU A 58 5.03 -26.10 -11.44
CA GLU A 58 4.18 -25.93 -12.63
C GLU A 58 3.64 -24.50 -12.75
N ALA A 59 3.18 -23.92 -11.63
CA ALA A 59 2.73 -22.53 -11.62
C ALA A 59 3.86 -21.57 -12.02
N ASP A 60 5.08 -21.76 -11.51
CA ASP A 60 6.23 -20.92 -11.86
C ASP A 60 6.58 -21.02 -13.35
N GLN A 61 6.54 -22.23 -13.93
CA GLN A 61 6.76 -22.43 -15.36
C GLN A 61 5.72 -21.69 -16.22
N LEU A 62 4.44 -21.79 -15.87
CA LEU A 62 3.36 -21.09 -16.58
C LEU A 62 3.49 -19.57 -16.47
N LEU A 63 3.93 -19.08 -15.32
CA LEU A 63 4.10 -17.66 -15.04
C LEU A 63 5.41 -17.06 -15.59
N SER A 64 6.38 -17.89 -15.92
CA SER A 64 7.70 -17.47 -16.41
C SER A 64 7.68 -16.68 -17.73
N GLN A 65 6.58 -16.76 -18.48
CA GLN A 65 6.46 -16.19 -19.83
C GLN A 65 6.50 -14.65 -19.85
N ALA A 66 5.95 -14.00 -18.83
CA ALA A 66 5.85 -12.53 -18.79
C ALA A 66 5.70 -12.00 -17.36
N GLU A 67 6.21 -10.79 -17.11
CA GLU A 67 5.96 -10.07 -15.87
C GLU A 67 4.50 -9.63 -15.77
N GLY A 68 3.97 -9.57 -14.53
CA GLY A 68 2.56 -9.32 -14.28
C GLY A 68 1.66 -10.53 -14.56
N SER A 69 2.22 -11.65 -15.01
CA SER A 69 1.47 -12.89 -15.20
C SER A 69 0.89 -13.38 -13.88
N TYR A 70 -0.35 -13.86 -13.89
CA TYR A 70 -0.99 -14.42 -12.71
C TYR A 70 -1.92 -15.59 -13.03
N LEU A 71 -2.09 -16.46 -12.03
CA LEU A 71 -3.04 -17.56 -12.04
C LEU A 71 -3.49 -17.90 -10.61
N ILE A 72 -4.60 -18.61 -10.50
CA ILE A 72 -5.13 -19.15 -9.25
C ILE A 72 -4.97 -20.67 -9.28
N ARG A 73 -4.44 -21.20 -8.18
CA ARG A 73 -4.31 -22.64 -7.95
C ARG A 73 -4.91 -23.02 -6.62
N GLU A 74 -5.36 -24.25 -6.51
CA GLU A 74 -5.77 -24.85 -5.24
C GLU A 74 -4.57 -25.50 -4.54
N SER A 75 -4.56 -25.45 -3.21
CA SER A 75 -3.52 -26.05 -2.40
C SER A 75 -3.68 -27.57 -2.33
N GLN A 76 -2.65 -28.31 -2.78
CA GLN A 76 -2.59 -29.78 -2.64
C GLN A 76 -2.62 -30.25 -1.18
N ARG A 77 -2.16 -29.42 -0.23
CA ARG A 77 -2.11 -29.78 1.20
C ARG A 77 -3.43 -29.55 1.93
N GLN A 78 -4.24 -28.61 1.44
CA GLN A 78 -5.48 -28.18 2.08
C GLN A 78 -6.53 -27.91 1.00
N PRO A 79 -7.33 -28.93 0.62
CA PRO A 79 -8.45 -28.76 -0.29
C PRO A 79 -9.38 -27.62 0.17
N GLY A 80 -9.88 -26.83 -0.77
CA GLY A 80 -10.67 -25.64 -0.50
C GLY A 80 -9.87 -24.37 -0.16
N THR A 81 -8.54 -24.45 -0.08
CA THR A 81 -7.67 -23.27 0.04
C THR A 81 -7.08 -22.88 -1.31
N TYR A 82 -7.36 -21.64 -1.74
CA TYR A 82 -6.89 -21.10 -3.00
C TYR A 82 -5.66 -20.19 -2.80
N THR A 83 -4.78 -20.18 -3.79
CA THR A 83 -3.57 -19.36 -3.82
C THR A 83 -3.49 -18.63 -5.14
N LEU A 84 -3.31 -17.31 -5.08
CA LEU A 84 -2.91 -16.48 -6.21
C LEU A 84 -1.40 -16.58 -6.38
N ALA A 85 -0.95 -17.05 -7.53
CA ALA A 85 0.45 -17.00 -7.93
C ALA A 85 0.63 -15.84 -8.92
N LEU A 86 1.57 -14.94 -8.61
CA LEU A 86 1.81 -13.69 -9.34
C LEU A 86 3.30 -13.55 -9.68
N ARG A 87 3.63 -13.29 -10.94
CA ARG A 87 5.00 -13.04 -11.40
C ARG A 87 5.34 -11.55 -11.25
N PHE A 88 6.35 -11.26 -10.43
CA PHE A 88 6.85 -9.90 -10.24
C PHE A 88 8.36 -9.93 -9.98
N GLY A 89 9.15 -9.09 -10.67
CA GLY A 89 10.60 -9.00 -10.44
C GLY A 89 11.34 -10.33 -10.66
N ASN A 90 10.95 -11.08 -11.71
CA ASN A 90 11.47 -12.40 -12.04
C ASN A 90 11.30 -13.45 -10.91
N GLN A 91 10.36 -13.23 -9.99
CA GLN A 91 10.01 -14.16 -8.92
C GLN A 91 8.51 -14.40 -8.90
N THR A 92 8.11 -15.62 -8.54
CA THR A 92 6.69 -15.96 -8.35
C THR A 92 6.30 -15.79 -6.89
N ARG A 93 5.44 -14.80 -6.64
CA ARG A 93 4.86 -14.50 -5.33
C ARG A 93 3.56 -15.28 -5.16
N ASN A 94 3.44 -15.97 -4.03
CA ASN A 94 2.27 -16.80 -3.71
C ASN A 94 1.49 -16.14 -2.58
N PHE A 95 0.22 -15.84 -2.83
CA PHE A 95 -0.67 -15.15 -1.90
C PHE A 95 -1.89 -16.02 -1.61
N ARG A 96 -2.23 -16.21 -0.33
CA ARG A 96 -3.43 -16.97 0.03
C ARG A 96 -4.67 -16.14 -0.30
N LEU A 97 -5.58 -16.71 -1.10
CA LEU A 97 -6.83 -16.06 -1.46
C LEU A 97 -7.95 -16.47 -0.51
N TYR A 98 -8.73 -15.48 -0.13
CA TYR A 98 -9.95 -15.62 0.64
C TYR A 98 -11.12 -14.98 -0.10
N HIS A 99 -12.32 -15.48 0.20
CA HIS A 99 -13.55 -15.01 -0.43
C HIS A 99 -14.71 -15.01 0.57
N ASP A 100 -15.24 -13.82 0.86
CA ASP A 100 -16.41 -13.58 1.73
C ASP A 100 -17.58 -12.92 0.96
N GLY A 101 -17.59 -13.08 -0.37
CA GLY A 101 -18.41 -12.32 -1.31
C GLY A 101 -17.60 -11.29 -2.10
N LYS A 102 -16.43 -10.89 -1.57
CA LYS A 102 -15.36 -10.20 -2.28
C LYS A 102 -14.05 -10.98 -2.18
N HIS A 103 -13.14 -10.78 -3.11
CA HIS A 103 -11.81 -11.41 -3.10
C HIS A 103 -10.82 -10.59 -2.28
N PHE A 104 -10.01 -11.25 -1.45
CA PHE A 104 -8.96 -10.58 -0.67
C PHE A 104 -7.76 -11.48 -0.36
N VAL A 105 -6.59 -10.86 -0.21
CA VAL A 105 -5.32 -11.49 0.23
C VAL A 105 -4.87 -10.97 1.61
N GLY A 106 -5.45 -9.84 2.05
CA GLY A 106 -5.15 -9.18 3.32
C GLY A 106 -6.36 -8.36 3.76
N GLU A 107 -6.17 -7.07 4.04
CA GLU A 107 -7.27 -6.21 4.53
C GLU A 107 -8.19 -5.69 3.42
N LYS A 108 -7.62 -5.42 2.23
CA LYS A 108 -8.35 -4.88 1.07
C LYS A 108 -9.22 -5.93 0.41
N ARG A 109 -10.46 -5.55 0.08
CA ARG A 109 -11.46 -6.39 -0.59
C ARG A 109 -11.74 -5.88 -1.99
N PHE A 110 -11.84 -6.79 -2.94
CA PHE A 110 -11.99 -6.50 -4.36
C PHE A 110 -13.16 -7.27 -4.96
N GLU A 111 -13.84 -6.68 -5.94
CA GLU A 111 -14.96 -7.31 -6.64
C GLU A 111 -14.48 -8.30 -7.70
N SER A 112 -13.31 -8.03 -8.29
CA SER A 112 -12.68 -8.92 -9.25
C SER A 112 -11.25 -9.29 -8.85
N ILE A 113 -10.81 -10.48 -9.26
CA ILE A 113 -9.41 -10.89 -9.15
C ILE A 113 -8.49 -9.96 -9.95
N HIS A 114 -8.98 -9.41 -11.06
CA HIS A 114 -8.22 -8.47 -11.87
C HIS A 114 -7.86 -7.21 -11.08
N ASP A 115 -8.80 -6.62 -10.36
CA ASP A 115 -8.56 -5.42 -9.55
C ASP A 115 -7.60 -5.71 -8.40
N LEU A 116 -7.77 -6.87 -7.75
CA LEU A 116 -6.87 -7.34 -6.70
C LEU A 116 -5.43 -7.45 -7.21
N VAL A 117 -5.24 -8.08 -8.38
CA VAL A 117 -3.90 -8.25 -8.97
C VAL A 117 -3.34 -6.90 -9.41
N THR A 118 -4.17 -6.01 -9.95
CA THR A 118 -3.75 -4.65 -10.34
C THR A 118 -3.23 -3.87 -9.14
N ASP A 119 -4.00 -3.80 -8.05
CA ASP A 119 -3.59 -3.16 -6.80
C ASP A 119 -2.32 -3.81 -6.23
N GLY A 120 -2.24 -5.13 -6.27
CA GLY A 120 -1.08 -5.90 -5.83
C GLY A 120 0.19 -5.58 -6.62
N LEU A 121 0.11 -5.52 -7.96
CA LEU A 121 1.25 -5.20 -8.82
C LEU A 121 1.73 -3.76 -8.62
N ILE A 122 0.80 -2.80 -8.53
CA ILE A 122 1.12 -1.39 -8.24
C ILE A 122 1.82 -1.29 -6.89
N THR A 123 1.25 -1.94 -5.86
CA THR A 123 1.82 -1.96 -4.51
C THR A 123 3.24 -2.52 -4.52
N LEU A 124 3.44 -3.71 -5.11
CA LEU A 124 4.75 -4.34 -5.21
C LEU A 124 5.76 -3.46 -5.96
N TYR A 125 5.33 -2.81 -7.05
CA TYR A 125 6.20 -1.95 -7.86
C TYR A 125 6.65 -0.71 -7.09
N ILE A 126 5.71 0.00 -6.47
CA ILE A 126 5.98 1.19 -5.67
C ILE A 126 6.84 0.85 -4.46
N GLU A 127 6.52 -0.22 -3.72
CA GLU A 127 7.31 -0.65 -2.57
C GLU A 127 8.74 -1.01 -2.97
N THR A 128 8.92 -1.65 -4.13
CA THR A 128 10.25 -2.02 -4.64
C THR A 128 11.07 -0.80 -5.06
N LYS A 129 10.46 0.19 -5.71
CA LYS A 129 11.16 1.35 -6.30
C LYS A 129 11.32 2.53 -5.35
N ALA A 130 10.35 2.74 -4.47
CA ALA A 130 10.23 3.92 -3.64
C ALA A 130 10.28 3.63 -2.13
N ALA A 131 10.65 2.43 -1.69
CA ALA A 131 10.74 2.09 -0.26
C ALA A 131 11.48 3.15 0.58
N GLU A 132 12.69 3.54 0.18
CA GLU A 132 13.44 4.58 0.89
C GLU A 132 12.79 5.96 0.82
N TYR A 133 12.18 6.27 -0.33
CA TYR A 133 11.50 7.53 -0.56
C TYR A 133 10.29 7.69 0.36
N ILE A 134 9.47 6.64 0.42
CA ILE A 134 8.30 6.52 1.28
C ILE A 134 8.70 6.63 2.74
N ALA A 135 9.78 5.96 3.16
CA ALA A 135 10.29 6.06 4.53
C ALA A 135 10.67 7.51 4.90
N LYS A 136 11.15 8.30 3.93
CA LYS A 136 11.51 9.71 4.13
C LYS A 136 10.33 10.67 4.05
N MET A 137 9.19 10.28 3.48
CA MET A 137 8.00 11.14 3.36
C MET A 137 7.41 11.55 4.73
N THR A 138 7.57 10.72 5.76
CA THR A 138 7.08 11.02 7.11
C THR A 138 7.99 11.98 7.89
N ILE A 139 9.19 12.29 7.36
CA ILE A 139 10.20 13.09 8.07
C ILE A 139 9.89 14.59 7.99
N ASN A 140 9.31 15.08 6.89
CA ASN A 140 8.91 16.48 6.73
C ASN A 140 7.44 16.57 6.26
N PRO A 141 6.47 16.28 7.13
CA PRO A 141 5.06 16.36 6.77
C PRO A 141 4.71 17.82 6.45
N ILE A 142 4.26 18.09 5.23
CA ILE A 142 3.80 19.44 4.86
C ILE A 142 2.46 19.81 5.50
N TYR A 143 1.83 18.88 6.24
CA TYR A 143 0.50 19.06 6.83
C TYR A 143 0.42 20.31 7.71
N GLU A 144 1.48 20.63 8.44
CA GLU A 144 1.55 21.84 9.28
C GLU A 144 1.61 23.14 8.47
N ARG A 145 2.13 23.10 7.23
CA ARG A 145 2.27 24.29 6.37
C ARG A 145 1.08 24.52 5.45
N VAL A 146 0.36 23.45 5.09
CA VAL A 146 -0.72 23.49 4.07
C VAL A 146 -2.11 23.42 4.70
N GLY A 147 -2.21 23.20 6.02
CA GLY A 147 -3.49 23.23 6.73
C GLY A 147 -4.07 24.65 6.87
N TYR A 148 -5.40 24.77 6.86
CA TYR A 148 -6.15 26.01 7.13
C TYR A 148 -5.83 26.67 8.49
N THR A 149 -5.03 26.02 9.35
CA THR A 149 -4.62 26.51 10.67
C THR A 149 -3.60 27.65 10.61
N THR A 150 -2.83 27.79 9.52
CA THR A 150 -1.85 28.88 9.34
C THR A 150 -2.48 30.18 8.84
N LEU A 151 -3.68 30.14 8.26
CA LEU A 151 -4.42 31.33 7.80
C LEU A 151 -5.07 32.13 8.93
N ASN A 152 -5.12 31.60 10.16
CA ASN A 152 -5.71 32.27 11.33
C ASN A 152 -4.67 32.79 12.33
N GLN A 153 -3.38 32.80 12.00
CA GLN A 153 -2.37 33.41 12.86
C GLN A 153 -2.19 34.89 12.50
N GLU A 154 -3.00 35.77 13.10
CA GLU A 154 -2.70 37.19 13.13
C GLU A 154 -1.31 37.44 13.76
N PRO A 155 -0.53 38.43 13.27
CA PRO A 155 0.79 38.72 13.80
C PRO A 155 0.67 39.40 15.18
N THR A 156 0.61 38.62 16.25
CA THR A 156 0.67 39.18 17.61
C THR A 156 2.11 39.46 18.02
N LEU A 157 2.41 40.75 17.93
CA LEU A 157 3.57 41.49 18.39
C LEU A 157 4.04 41.09 19.81
N LYS A 158 5.33 40.76 19.91
CA LYS A 158 6.26 40.75 21.06
C LYS A 158 5.70 41.23 22.41
N LYS A 159 5.83 40.41 23.47
CA LYS A 159 6.29 40.88 24.80
C LYS A 159 6.86 39.74 25.66
N LEU A 160 7.97 40.08 26.32
CA LEU A 160 8.85 39.22 27.11
C LEU A 160 8.29 38.93 28.53
N LEU A 161 8.51 37.69 29.02
CA LEU A 161 8.79 37.11 30.38
C LEU A 161 8.42 37.92 31.68
N PRO A 162 8.16 37.32 32.88
CA PRO A 162 8.84 36.12 33.45
C PRO A 162 8.08 35.18 34.45
N HIS A 163 8.67 33.98 34.64
CA HIS A 163 8.79 33.08 35.82
C HIS A 163 7.84 33.14 37.06
N SER A 164 7.36 31.96 37.54
CA SER A 164 7.44 31.48 38.96
C SER A 164 6.93 30.02 39.19
N HIS A 165 7.72 29.24 39.96
CA HIS A 165 7.48 28.14 40.95
C HIS A 165 6.03 27.59 41.21
N GLU A 166 5.69 26.35 41.63
CA GLU A 166 6.35 25.21 42.34
C GLU A 166 5.45 23.93 42.27
N ALA A 167 5.96 22.73 42.65
CA ALA A 167 5.33 21.37 42.64
C ALA A 167 4.39 21.10 43.88
N PRO A 168 3.77 19.91 44.19
CA PRO A 168 4.38 18.54 44.26
C PRO A 168 3.49 17.25 44.07
N ASP A 169 4.20 16.12 43.93
CA ASP A 169 4.01 14.71 44.38
C ASP A 169 2.70 13.86 44.28
N GLY A 170 2.79 12.79 43.45
CA GLY A 170 2.50 11.37 43.79
C GLY A 170 1.13 10.76 43.38
N PRO A 171 0.97 9.41 43.27
CA PRO A 171 1.93 8.31 43.07
C PRO A 171 1.59 7.39 41.85
N ALA A 172 2.58 6.62 41.38
CA ALA A 172 2.41 5.56 40.38
C ALA A 172 1.75 4.29 40.97
N PRO A 173 1.10 3.45 40.14
CA PRO A 173 1.32 2.02 40.32
C PRO A 173 1.48 1.18 39.03
N ALA A 174 2.24 0.11 39.24
CA ALA A 174 2.16 -1.22 38.62
C ALA A 174 2.65 -1.43 37.18
N LYS A 175 3.87 -1.97 37.11
CA LYS A 175 4.41 -2.77 36.01
C LYS A 175 3.67 -4.11 35.96
N ASP A 176 3.22 -4.52 34.78
CA ASP A 176 2.95 -5.92 34.45
C ASP A 176 3.38 -6.14 32.99
N GLU A 177 4.70 -6.33 32.80
CA GLU A 177 5.29 -6.69 31.49
C GLU A 177 5.18 -8.21 31.30
N ARG A 178 4.05 -8.63 30.74
CA ARG A 178 3.90 -9.92 30.07
C ARG A 178 3.09 -9.72 28.80
N ASN A 179 3.78 -9.66 27.67
CA ASN A 179 3.53 -10.49 26.48
C ASN A 179 4.27 -9.85 25.28
N ALA A 180 5.46 -10.37 24.98
CA ALA A 180 6.21 -10.01 23.79
C ALA A 180 5.77 -10.94 22.65
N GLU A 181 4.59 -10.69 22.09
CA GLU A 181 4.18 -11.34 20.85
C GLU A 181 3.44 -10.35 19.94
N GLU A 182 3.99 -10.25 18.73
CA GLU A 182 3.25 -9.95 17.51
C GLU A 182 2.61 -8.57 17.39
N ARG A 183 3.46 -7.54 17.24
CA ARG A 183 3.08 -6.37 16.47
C ARG A 183 3.88 -6.36 15.18
N VAL A 184 3.52 -7.28 14.27
CA VAL A 184 3.62 -7.00 12.84
C VAL A 184 2.81 -5.72 12.67
N ARG A 185 3.51 -4.58 12.69
CA ARG A 185 2.91 -3.31 12.31
C ARG A 185 2.53 -3.52 10.86
N THR A 186 1.25 -3.83 10.61
CA THR A 186 0.66 -3.70 9.30
C THR A 186 0.81 -2.22 8.96
N VAL A 187 1.94 -1.89 8.33
CA VAL A 187 2.12 -0.59 7.70
C VAL A 187 0.96 -0.53 6.72
N PRO A 188 0.01 0.42 6.87
CA PRO A 188 -1.07 0.55 5.91
C PRO A 188 -0.41 0.59 4.54
N CYS A 189 -0.82 -0.34 3.66
CA CYS A 189 -0.27 -0.41 2.32
C CYS A 189 -0.23 1.02 1.77
N VAL A 190 0.92 1.48 1.28
CA VAL A 190 1.18 2.88 0.95
C VAL A 190 0.18 3.42 -0.07
N TYR A 191 -0.40 2.54 -0.89
CA TYR A 191 -1.50 2.82 -1.79
C TYR A 191 -2.82 3.15 -1.08
N THR A 192 -3.11 2.54 0.08
CA THR A 192 -4.26 2.89 0.92
C THR A 192 -4.16 4.31 1.48
N LEU A 193 -2.94 4.78 1.81
CA LEU A 193 -2.71 6.17 2.22
C LEU A 193 -2.86 7.13 1.04
N LEU A 194 -2.42 6.73 -0.16
CA LEU A 194 -2.56 7.52 -1.39
C LEU A 194 -4.02 7.63 -1.85
N LEU A 195 -4.78 6.51 -1.83
CA LEU A 195 -6.20 6.48 -2.16
C LEU A 195 -7.05 7.26 -1.17
N ARG A 196 -6.77 7.14 0.15
CA ARG A 196 -7.48 7.89 1.19
C ARG A 196 -7.35 9.41 1.02
N TRP A 197 -6.29 9.87 0.36
CA TRP A 197 -6.11 11.28 0.00
C TRP A 197 -6.88 11.71 -1.25
N LYS A 198 -7.26 10.78 -2.13
CA LYS A 198 -8.01 11.07 -3.35
C LYS A 198 -9.52 11.20 -3.10
N ASP A 199 -10.05 10.55 -2.06
CA ASP A 199 -11.44 10.74 -1.62
C ASP A 199 -11.63 12.01 -0.77
N GLU A 200 -10.54 12.67 -0.35
CA GLU A 200 -10.55 13.85 0.52
C GLU A 200 -10.10 15.15 -0.21
N SER A 201 -10.01 15.12 -1.55
CA SER A 201 -9.69 16.26 -2.42
C SER A 201 -10.79 16.57 -3.43
#